data_AF-V9Z8X6-F1
#
_entry.id   AF-V9Z8X6-F1
#
_cell.length_a   1.000
_cell.length_b   1.000
_cell.length_c   1.000
_cell.angle_alpha   90.00
_cell.angle_beta   90.00
_cell.angle_gamma   90.00
#
_symmetry.space_group_name_H-M   'P 1'
#
loop_
_entity.id
_entity.type
_entity.pdbx_description
1 polymer ?
#
loop_
_entity_poly.entity_id
_entity_poly.type
_entity_poly.pdbx_seq_one_letter_code
_entity_poly.pdbx_strand_id
1 'polypeptide(L)'
;MLRTSAWDGWSGAPGRPHLPSDVPATRSIRPGRPWIGRSLSTGARAEHAGMTSAHHLYALPEHRRLDLKARFPRLTEQQISDQLGRTLQLRGAACARSDKRRGHLPAVAILGSDERWHLRLGTAMICSNAARMFIDLDVPAPTPGTVIPHSFRTRFPNGSVGLERPGYRPDWDVVLTGQEQRPDLVPRAERCPINLDQGDWAPCSVVSRSDWKGRKRNLYIAAAGPMCHACGDSLGQDLHYDRYTELITGLLCNECSSHINECPHPAGCYQADYLNAPPAAHLKERYYVGGNRDDRKRAVGSPAA
;
A
#
# COMPACT_ATOMS: atom_id res chain seq x y z
N MET A 1 21.91 52.21 20.34
CA MET A 1 23.17 52.02 21.07
C MET A 1 23.83 50.76 20.55
N LEU A 2 24.81 50.98 19.68
CA LEU A 2 25.61 49.96 19.01
C LEU A 2 26.75 49.54 19.96
N ARG A 3 27.01 48.24 20.09
CA ARG A 3 28.29 47.74 20.61
C ARG A 3 28.91 46.83 19.56
N THR A 4 30.02 47.32 19.03
CA THR A 4 30.99 46.69 18.16
C THR A 4 32.13 46.10 19.01
N SER A 5 32.59 44.90 18.67
CA SER A 5 33.94 44.35 18.98
C SER A 5 34.06 43.10 18.08
N ALA A 6 34.75 43.07 16.94
CA ALA A 6 36.18 43.26 16.67
C ALA A 6 37.08 42.31 17.48
N TRP A 7 37.39 41.15 16.90
CA TRP A 7 38.59 40.36 17.17
C TRP A 7 39.14 39.80 15.85
N ASP A 8 40.41 40.11 15.61
CA ASP A 8 41.17 39.81 14.41
C ASP A 8 41.75 38.39 14.39
N GLY A 9 41.83 37.91 13.15
CA GLY A 9 42.73 36.94 12.53
C GLY A 9 43.69 36.10 13.37
N TRP A 10 43.62 34.79 13.12
CA TRP A 10 44.79 33.90 13.18
C TRP A 10 44.83 33.00 11.94
N SER A 11 45.91 33.15 11.18
CA SER A 11 46.28 32.39 9.98
C SER A 11 47.03 31.13 10.40
N GLY A 12 46.63 29.96 9.91
CA GLY A 12 47.37 28.73 10.16
C GLY A 12 46.80 27.49 9.45
N ALA A 13 47.37 27.18 8.28
CA ALA A 13 47.36 25.85 7.66
C ALA A 13 48.76 25.63 7.04
N PRO A 14 49.23 24.40 6.75
CA PRO A 14 48.53 23.11 6.81
C PRO A 14 49.30 22.00 7.56
N GLY A 15 48.57 21.14 8.28
CA GLY A 15 49.09 19.87 8.78
C GLY A 15 48.28 18.72 8.21
N ARG A 16 48.85 17.96 7.26
CA ARG A 16 48.31 16.67 6.81
C ARG A 16 48.63 15.61 7.87
N PRO A 17 47.65 14.85 8.38
CA PRO A 17 47.93 13.57 9.02
C PRO A 17 47.83 12.43 8.01
N HIS A 18 48.80 11.53 8.13
CA HIS A 18 48.91 10.25 7.45
C HIS A 18 47.65 9.37 7.61
N LEU A 19 47.20 8.79 6.50
CA LEU A 19 46.28 7.66 6.47
C LEU A 19 47.05 6.38 6.81
N PRO A 20 46.60 5.55 7.76
CA PRO A 20 46.99 4.15 7.80
C PRO A 20 46.16 3.37 6.76
N SER A 21 46.85 2.86 5.75
CA SER A 21 46.40 1.74 4.93
C SER A 21 46.36 0.49 5.81
N ASP A 22 45.20 -0.15 5.92
CA ASP A 22 45.05 -1.61 6.11
C ASP A 22 43.55 -1.95 6.18
N VAL A 23 42.97 -2.28 5.02
CA VAL A 23 41.67 -2.94 4.93
C VAL A 23 41.92 -4.37 4.44
N PRO A 24 41.59 -5.41 5.23
CA PRO A 24 41.68 -6.78 4.76
C PRO A 24 40.63 -7.03 3.67
N ALA A 25 41.11 -7.62 2.56
CA ALA A 25 40.30 -8.00 1.41
C ALA A 25 39.14 -8.93 1.81
N THR A 26 37.93 -8.39 1.82
CA THR A 26 36.71 -9.19 1.87
C THR A 26 36.48 -9.86 0.53
N ARG A 27 36.40 -11.20 0.58
CA ARG A 27 36.12 -12.09 -0.54
C ARG A 27 34.91 -11.59 -1.34
N SER A 28 35.14 -11.35 -2.63
CA SER A 28 34.13 -11.21 -3.66
C SER A 28 33.21 -12.43 -3.67
N ILE A 29 32.00 -12.26 -3.15
CA ILE A 29 30.89 -13.20 -3.38
C ILE A 29 30.41 -12.91 -4.81
N ARG A 30 30.65 -13.86 -5.71
CA ARG A 30 30.14 -13.84 -7.09
C ARG A 30 28.61 -13.74 -7.05
N PRO A 31 27.97 -12.83 -7.80
CA PRO A 31 26.53 -12.90 -8.01
C PRO A 31 26.22 -14.21 -8.75
N GLY A 32 25.33 -15.00 -8.16
CA GLY A 32 24.81 -16.24 -8.74
C GLY A 32 24.20 -15.95 -10.11
N ARG A 33 24.50 -16.85 -11.05
CA ARG A 33 23.97 -16.83 -12.42
C ARG A 33 22.44 -16.73 -12.42
N PRO A 34 21.84 -15.98 -13.37
CA PRO A 34 20.41 -16.03 -13.58
C PRO A 34 20.00 -17.44 -14.01
N TRP A 35 18.95 -17.96 -13.39
CA TRP A 35 18.27 -19.18 -13.80
C TRP A 35 17.66 -18.97 -15.19
N ILE A 36 18.33 -19.49 -16.23
CA ILE A 36 17.76 -19.63 -17.56
C ILE A 36 17.02 -20.98 -17.58
N GLY A 37 15.76 -20.97 -17.14
CA GLY A 37 14.85 -22.10 -17.34
C GLY A 37 14.47 -22.17 -18.81
N ARG A 38 14.93 -23.21 -19.52
CA ARG A 38 14.48 -23.55 -20.87
C ARG A 38 12.98 -23.84 -20.83
N SER A 39 12.22 -23.08 -21.60
CA SER A 39 10.87 -23.43 -22.03
C SER A 39 10.95 -24.67 -22.93
N LEU A 40 10.56 -25.82 -22.40
CA LEU A 40 10.16 -26.97 -23.21
C LEU A 40 8.63 -26.94 -23.28
N SER A 41 8.12 -26.34 -24.34
CA SER A 41 6.72 -26.43 -24.74
C SER A 41 6.43 -27.82 -25.30
N THR A 42 6.07 -28.75 -24.42
CA THR A 42 5.39 -29.99 -24.82
C THR A 42 3.89 -29.80 -24.59
N GLY A 43 3.14 -29.82 -25.69
CA GLY A 43 1.68 -29.67 -25.69
C GLY A 43 1.00 -30.76 -24.87
N ALA A 44 0.44 -30.37 -23.73
CA ALA A 44 -0.62 -31.10 -23.08
C ALA A 44 -1.93 -30.40 -23.45
N ARG A 45 -2.66 -30.98 -24.41
CA ARG A 45 -4.11 -30.71 -24.56
C ARG A 45 -4.75 -31.23 -23.28
N ALA A 46 -5.10 -30.32 -22.37
CA ALA A 46 -5.87 -30.65 -21.19
C ALA A 46 -7.24 -31.19 -21.63
N GLU A 47 -7.50 -32.45 -21.29
CA GLU A 47 -8.82 -33.05 -21.26
C GLU A 47 -9.69 -32.28 -20.25
N HIS A 48 -10.35 -31.21 -20.69
CA HIS A 48 -11.41 -30.56 -19.93
C HIS A 48 -12.72 -31.34 -20.07
N ALA A 49 -12.71 -32.58 -19.59
CA ALA A 49 -13.90 -33.41 -19.47
C ALA A 49 -14.57 -33.16 -18.11
N GLY A 50 -15.68 -32.42 -18.12
CA GLY A 50 -16.84 -32.69 -17.25
C GLY A 50 -16.66 -32.64 -15.72
N MET A 51 -15.97 -31.64 -15.15
CA MET A 51 -16.16 -31.35 -13.72
C MET A 51 -17.55 -30.73 -13.51
N THR A 52 -18.46 -31.49 -12.90
CA THR A 52 -19.81 -31.04 -12.52
C THR A 52 -19.75 -29.75 -11.70
N SER A 53 -20.64 -28.79 -11.98
CA SER A 53 -20.48 -27.42 -11.52
C SER A 53 -20.55 -27.19 -10.01
N ALA A 54 -20.96 -28.18 -9.19
CA ALA A 54 -20.84 -28.14 -7.72
C ALA A 54 -19.38 -28.21 -7.21
N HIS A 55 -18.41 -28.53 -8.08
CA HIS A 55 -17.01 -28.75 -7.66
C HIS A 55 -16.26 -27.45 -7.31
N HIS A 56 -16.66 -26.28 -7.83
CA HIS A 56 -15.88 -25.06 -7.65
C HIS A 56 -15.95 -24.49 -6.24
N LEU A 57 -17.14 -24.43 -5.63
CA LEU A 57 -17.30 -23.99 -4.24
C LEU A 57 -16.56 -24.92 -3.28
N TYR A 58 -16.68 -26.23 -3.47
CA TYR A 58 -16.07 -27.23 -2.59
C TYR A 58 -14.55 -27.39 -2.78
N ALA A 59 -13.99 -26.85 -3.87
CA ALA A 59 -12.54 -26.74 -4.04
C ALA A 59 -11.91 -25.64 -3.16
N LEU A 60 -12.72 -24.73 -2.60
CA LEU A 60 -12.23 -23.70 -1.68
C LEU A 60 -12.10 -24.24 -0.25
N PRO A 61 -11.12 -23.76 0.54
CA PRO A 61 -11.08 -24.01 1.98
C PRO A 61 -12.38 -23.63 2.69
N GLU A 62 -12.69 -24.32 3.79
CA GLU A 62 -13.97 -24.19 4.50
C GLU A 62 -14.30 -22.76 4.89
N HIS A 63 -13.35 -22.00 5.44
CA HIS A 63 -13.60 -20.62 5.86
C HIS A 63 -14.03 -19.72 4.69
N ARG A 64 -13.42 -19.90 3.51
CA ARG A 64 -13.80 -19.14 2.30
C ARG A 64 -15.18 -19.54 1.79
N ARG A 65 -15.55 -20.82 1.91
CA ARG A 65 -16.91 -21.28 1.58
C ARG A 65 -17.94 -20.64 2.50
N LEU A 66 -17.66 -20.59 3.80
CA LEU A 66 -18.54 -19.96 4.79
C LEU A 66 -18.67 -18.45 4.55
N ASP A 67 -17.57 -17.75 4.27
CA ASP A 67 -17.59 -16.32 3.92
C ASP A 67 -18.42 -16.05 2.64
N LEU A 68 -18.27 -16.87 1.59
CA LEU A 68 -19.07 -16.72 0.37
C LEU A 68 -20.57 -16.93 0.62
N LYS A 69 -20.93 -17.96 1.39
CA LYS A 69 -22.33 -18.20 1.79
C LYS A 69 -22.90 -17.02 2.59
N ALA A 70 -22.11 -16.46 3.50
CA ALA A 70 -22.51 -15.29 4.29
C ALA A 70 -22.68 -14.03 3.44
N ARG A 71 -21.85 -13.83 2.40
CA ARG A 71 -21.95 -12.70 1.47
C ARG A 71 -23.14 -12.80 0.52
N PHE A 72 -23.57 -14.02 0.17
CA PHE A 72 -24.64 -14.27 -0.79
C PHE A 72 -25.76 -15.13 -0.19
N PRO A 73 -26.44 -14.66 0.88
CA PRO A 73 -27.40 -15.47 1.64
C PRO A 73 -28.66 -15.85 0.84
N ARG A 74 -28.87 -15.25 -0.33
CA ARG A 74 -30.01 -15.51 -1.23
C ARG A 74 -29.69 -16.49 -2.36
N LEU A 75 -28.42 -16.88 -2.51
CA LEU A 75 -27.99 -17.80 -3.55
C LEU A 75 -27.86 -19.22 -2.99
N THR A 76 -28.25 -20.21 -3.77
CA THR A 76 -27.96 -21.62 -3.46
C THR A 76 -26.47 -21.90 -3.62
N GLU A 77 -25.97 -22.96 -2.99
CA GLU A 77 -24.58 -23.39 -3.18
C GLU A 77 -24.23 -23.62 -4.65
N GLN A 78 -25.19 -24.18 -5.41
CA GLN A 78 -25.05 -24.41 -6.84
C GLN A 78 -24.87 -23.09 -7.61
N GLN A 79 -25.69 -22.08 -7.31
CA GLN A 79 -25.58 -20.76 -7.93
C GLN A 79 -24.25 -20.06 -7.60
N ILE A 80 -23.77 -20.17 -6.35
CA ILE A 80 -22.46 -19.66 -5.94
C ILE A 80 -21.36 -20.39 -6.72
N SER A 81 -21.43 -21.72 -6.80
CA SER A 81 -20.45 -22.53 -7.51
C SER A 81 -20.41 -22.24 -9.01
N ASP A 82 -21.57 -22.06 -9.65
CA ASP A 82 -21.67 -21.66 -11.06
C ASP A 82 -21.08 -20.24 -11.28
N GLN A 83 -21.31 -19.31 -10.35
CA GLN A 83 -20.73 -17.96 -10.41
C GLN A 83 -19.21 -17.99 -10.27
N LEU A 84 -18.67 -18.83 -9.37
CA LEU A 84 -17.24 -19.06 -9.24
C LEU A 84 -16.67 -19.66 -10.54
N GLY A 85 -17.33 -20.66 -11.13
CA GLY A 85 -16.93 -21.26 -12.40
C GLY A 85 -16.83 -20.23 -13.53
N ARG A 86 -17.85 -19.36 -13.69
CA ARG A 86 -17.81 -18.25 -14.66
C ARG A 86 -16.66 -17.28 -14.38
N THR A 87 -16.41 -16.96 -13.11
CA THR A 87 -15.36 -16.01 -12.73
C THR A 87 -13.96 -16.60 -12.93
N LEU A 88 -13.78 -17.91 -12.69
CA LEU A 88 -12.55 -18.65 -13.01
C LEU A 88 -12.26 -18.61 -14.52
N GLN A 89 -13.27 -18.88 -15.35
CA GLN A 89 -13.14 -18.82 -16.80
C GLN A 89 -12.74 -17.42 -17.28
N LEU A 90 -13.34 -16.37 -16.70
CA LEU A 90 -13.03 -14.97 -17.05
C LEU A 90 -11.65 -14.51 -16.56
N ARG A 91 -11.23 -14.90 -15.36
CA ARG A 91 -9.95 -14.46 -14.76
C ARG A 91 -8.76 -15.32 -15.19
N GLY A 92 -8.98 -16.48 -15.78
CA GLY A 92 -7.92 -17.41 -16.18
C GLY A 92 -7.26 -18.09 -14.98
N ALA A 93 -5.97 -18.45 -15.13
CA ALA A 93 -5.25 -19.28 -14.15
C ALA A 93 -4.86 -18.55 -12.84
N ALA A 94 -4.77 -17.21 -12.84
CA ALA A 94 -4.36 -16.44 -11.68
C ALA A 94 -4.99 -15.04 -11.66
N CYS A 95 -5.15 -14.45 -10.47
CA CYS A 95 -5.56 -13.05 -10.37
C CYS A 95 -4.50 -12.12 -10.98
N ALA A 96 -4.95 -11.16 -11.79
CA ALA A 96 -4.08 -10.11 -12.32
C ALA A 96 -3.45 -9.31 -11.17
N ARG A 97 -2.18 -8.95 -11.35
CA ARG A 97 -1.50 -7.96 -10.51
C ARG A 97 -1.58 -6.61 -11.19
N SER A 98 -1.83 -5.57 -10.41
CA SER A 98 -1.73 -4.21 -10.90
C SER A 98 -0.26 -3.85 -11.13
N ASP A 99 0.03 -3.19 -12.24
CA ASP A 99 1.37 -2.70 -12.57
C ASP A 99 1.75 -1.43 -11.79
N LYS A 100 0.79 -0.82 -11.08
CA LYS A 100 0.99 0.40 -10.28
C LYS A 100 1.64 0.08 -8.92
N ARG A 101 2.87 -0.44 -8.96
CA ARG A 101 3.62 -0.90 -7.79
C ARG A 101 4.55 0.20 -7.32
N ARG A 102 4.25 0.79 -6.16
CA ARG A 102 5.02 1.94 -5.65
C ARG A 102 5.52 1.80 -4.23
N GLY A 103 5.05 0.78 -3.49
CA GLY A 103 5.40 0.65 -2.08
C GLY A 103 6.86 0.28 -1.81
N HIS A 104 7.57 -0.25 -2.82
CA HIS A 104 8.98 -0.59 -2.73
C HIS A 104 9.92 0.61 -2.97
N LEU A 105 9.39 1.72 -3.48
CA LEU A 105 10.19 2.90 -3.77
C LEU A 105 10.61 3.60 -2.46
N PRO A 106 11.84 4.13 -2.37
CA PRO A 106 12.26 4.91 -1.22
C PRO A 106 11.29 6.08 -0.98
N ALA A 107 10.84 6.27 0.25
CA ALA A 107 9.86 7.29 0.59
C ALA A 107 10.41 8.23 1.67
N VAL A 108 10.27 9.54 1.45
CA VAL A 108 10.62 10.57 2.45
C VAL A 108 9.57 11.66 2.47
N ALA A 109 9.24 12.15 3.66
CA ALA A 109 8.40 13.32 3.83
C ALA A 109 9.27 14.57 3.89
N ILE A 110 8.93 15.60 3.13
CA ILE A 110 9.66 16.87 3.06
C ILE A 110 8.71 18.00 3.46
N LEU A 111 9.12 18.84 4.40
CA LEU A 111 8.29 19.97 4.87
C LEU A 111 8.23 21.07 3.79
N GLY A 112 7.01 21.52 3.49
CA GLY A 112 6.74 22.62 2.59
C GLY A 112 6.56 23.96 3.31
N SER A 113 6.64 25.05 2.56
CA SER A 113 6.31 26.41 3.04
C SER A 113 4.84 26.60 3.44
N ASP A 114 3.98 25.62 3.16
CA ASP A 114 2.59 25.54 3.60
C ASP A 114 2.43 24.85 4.96
N GLU A 115 3.54 24.65 5.69
CA GLU A 115 3.61 23.99 7.00
C GLU A 115 3.09 22.54 6.99
N ARG A 116 3.06 21.90 5.81
CA ARG A 116 2.66 20.52 5.63
C ARG A 116 3.79 19.67 5.09
N TRP A 117 3.71 18.37 5.37
CA TRP A 117 4.63 17.38 4.87
C TRP A 117 4.18 16.84 3.51
N HIS A 118 5.07 16.87 2.54
CA HIS A 118 4.86 16.38 1.18
C HIS A 118 5.66 15.11 0.96
N LEU A 119 5.08 14.09 0.33
CA LEU A 119 5.78 12.81 0.14
C LEU A 119 6.55 12.80 -1.18
N ARG A 120 7.86 12.55 -1.08
CA ARG A 120 8.70 12.11 -2.18
C ARG A 120 8.73 10.59 -2.19
N LEU A 121 8.50 10.00 -3.36
CA LEU A 121 8.56 8.56 -3.62
C LEU A 121 9.50 8.31 -4.79
N GLY A 122 10.64 7.67 -4.52
CA GLY A 122 11.78 7.68 -5.44
C GLY A 122 12.25 9.12 -5.66
N THR A 123 12.22 9.56 -6.91
CA THR A 123 12.53 10.95 -7.31
C THR A 123 11.31 11.85 -7.42
N ALA A 124 10.10 11.30 -7.34
CA ALA A 124 8.86 12.00 -7.68
C ALA A 124 8.12 12.52 -6.44
N MET A 125 7.56 13.72 -6.51
CA MET A 125 6.68 14.26 -5.46
C MET A 125 5.24 13.88 -5.72
N ILE A 126 4.61 13.09 -4.85
CA ILE A 126 3.26 12.56 -5.12
C ILE A 126 2.19 13.64 -5.25
N CYS A 127 2.44 14.82 -4.67
CA CYS A 127 1.52 15.96 -4.71
C CYS A 127 1.63 16.76 -6.00
N SER A 128 2.70 16.58 -6.79
CA SER A 128 2.82 17.21 -8.10
C SER A 128 1.97 16.46 -9.13
N ASN A 129 1.34 17.20 -10.04
CA ASN A 129 0.57 16.58 -11.12
C ASN A 129 1.46 15.77 -12.08
N ALA A 130 2.74 16.14 -12.24
CA ALA A 130 3.71 15.44 -13.07
C ALA A 130 4.00 14.00 -12.57
N ALA A 131 4.11 13.81 -11.25
CA ALA A 131 4.40 12.50 -10.65
C ALA A 131 3.26 11.48 -10.80
N ARG A 132 2.04 11.92 -11.15
CA ARG A 132 0.87 11.03 -11.26
C ARG A 132 0.87 10.20 -12.54
N MET A 133 1.56 10.64 -13.59
CA MET A 133 1.54 9.96 -14.89
C MET A 133 2.81 9.15 -15.15
N PHE A 134 3.94 9.52 -14.55
CA PHE A 134 5.22 8.90 -14.85
C PHE A 134 6.12 8.87 -13.61
N ILE A 135 6.21 7.71 -12.96
CA ILE A 135 7.13 7.49 -11.83
C ILE A 135 8.50 6.98 -12.31
N ASP A 136 8.59 6.64 -13.61
CA ASP A 136 9.81 6.16 -14.26
C ASP A 136 10.53 7.23 -15.09
N LEU A 137 10.28 8.53 -14.85
CA LEU A 137 11.11 9.54 -15.51
C LEU A 137 12.39 9.74 -14.71
N ASP A 138 13.49 9.88 -15.44
CA ASP A 138 14.79 10.41 -15.00
C ASP A 138 14.68 11.89 -14.56
N VAL A 139 13.65 12.23 -13.80
CA VAL A 139 13.49 13.53 -13.16
C VAL A 139 14.39 13.53 -11.94
N PRO A 140 15.32 14.50 -11.83
CA PRO A 140 16.12 14.65 -10.63
C PRO A 140 15.21 14.80 -9.39
N ALA A 141 15.60 14.19 -8.28
CA ALA A 141 14.90 14.39 -7.03
C ALA A 141 14.84 15.90 -6.71
N PRO A 142 13.69 16.43 -6.28
CA PRO A 142 13.56 17.84 -5.96
C PRO A 142 14.51 18.21 -4.81
N THR A 143 15.15 19.36 -4.94
CA THR A 143 16.08 19.92 -3.96
C THR A 143 15.40 20.95 -3.07
N PRO A 144 15.99 21.35 -1.93
CA PRO A 144 15.52 22.50 -1.17
C PRO A 144 15.37 23.74 -2.06
N GLY A 145 14.31 24.52 -1.85
CA GLY A 145 13.93 25.65 -2.70
C GLY A 145 13.13 25.28 -3.95
N THR A 146 12.98 23.99 -4.28
CA THR A 146 12.11 23.56 -5.38
C THR A 146 10.67 23.97 -5.12
N VAL A 147 10.05 24.60 -6.12
CA VAL A 147 8.63 24.97 -6.09
C VAL A 147 7.79 23.85 -6.68
N ILE A 148 6.81 23.38 -5.95
CA ILE A 148 5.84 22.39 -6.39
C ILE A 148 4.49 23.07 -6.57
N PRO A 149 3.92 23.04 -7.79
CA PRO A 149 2.56 23.52 -8.01
C PRO A 149 1.54 22.48 -7.54
N HIS A 150 0.56 22.93 -6.76
CA HIS A 150 -0.56 22.12 -6.27
C HIS A 150 -1.87 22.56 -6.90
N SER A 151 -2.69 21.58 -7.28
CA SER A 151 -4.08 21.82 -7.66
C SER A 151 -4.98 20.72 -7.10
N PHE A 152 -6.05 21.13 -6.42
CA PHE A 152 -7.16 20.24 -6.12
C PHE A 152 -7.81 19.90 -7.45
N ARG A 153 -7.95 18.61 -7.75
CA ARG A 153 -8.73 18.21 -8.92
C ARG A 153 -10.14 18.76 -8.77
N THR A 154 -10.54 19.63 -9.68
CA THR A 154 -11.94 19.65 -10.09
C THR A 154 -12.18 18.32 -10.81
N ARG A 155 -12.89 17.37 -10.18
CA ARG A 155 -13.47 16.25 -10.91
C ARG A 155 -14.41 16.88 -11.94
N PHE A 156 -14.07 16.77 -13.22
CA PHE A 156 -15.00 17.19 -14.26
C PHE A 156 -16.25 16.30 -14.18
N PRO A 157 -17.46 16.84 -14.40
CA PRO A 157 -18.73 16.09 -14.30
C PRO A 157 -18.78 14.83 -15.17
N ASN A 158 -17.96 14.75 -16.22
CA ASN A 158 -17.90 13.62 -17.15
C ASN A 158 -16.96 12.49 -16.69
N GLY A 159 -16.38 12.55 -15.48
CA GLY A 159 -15.47 11.54 -14.95
C GLY A 159 -14.08 11.52 -15.61
N SER A 160 -13.82 12.39 -16.60
CA SER A 160 -12.50 12.51 -17.19
C SER A 160 -11.56 13.24 -16.22
N VAL A 161 -10.39 12.66 -16.02
CA VAL A 161 -9.26 13.35 -15.38
C VAL A 161 -8.63 14.17 -16.50
N GLY A 162 -9.03 15.44 -16.61
CA GLY A 162 -8.42 16.33 -17.58
C GLY A 162 -6.92 16.41 -17.31
N LEU A 163 -6.10 16.14 -18.34
CA LEU A 163 -4.78 16.76 -18.44
C LEU A 163 -5.01 18.27 -18.28
N GLU A 164 -4.20 18.91 -17.44
CA GLU A 164 -4.25 20.36 -17.26
C GLU A 164 -4.29 21.01 -18.65
N ARG A 165 -5.38 21.75 -18.93
CA ARG A 165 -5.41 22.55 -20.15
C ARG A 165 -4.27 23.55 -20.07
N PRO A 166 -3.53 23.80 -21.17
CA PRO A 166 -2.57 24.90 -21.22
C PRO A 166 -3.24 26.19 -20.74
N GLY A 167 -2.70 26.81 -19.67
CA GLY A 167 -3.23 28.02 -19.06
C GLY A 167 -4.02 27.84 -17.75
N TYR A 168 -4.20 26.62 -17.24
CA TYR A 168 -4.73 26.43 -15.88
C TYR A 168 -3.66 26.81 -14.85
N ARG A 169 -3.99 27.72 -13.92
CA ARG A 169 -3.07 28.10 -12.82
C ARG A 169 -3.19 27.09 -11.68
N PRO A 170 -2.08 26.75 -11.00
CA PRO A 170 -2.16 26.00 -9.75
C PRO A 170 -3.01 26.76 -8.73
N ASP A 171 -3.65 26.01 -7.83
CA ASP A 171 -4.41 26.60 -6.73
C ASP A 171 -3.46 27.27 -5.73
N TRP A 172 -2.28 26.67 -5.50
CA TRP A 172 -1.19 27.27 -4.74
C TRP A 172 0.16 26.62 -5.09
N ASP A 173 1.24 27.33 -4.76
CA ASP A 173 2.61 26.85 -4.90
C ASP A 173 3.22 26.57 -3.52
N VAL A 174 4.04 25.52 -3.43
CA VAL A 174 4.76 25.15 -2.20
C VAL A 174 6.26 25.11 -2.46
N VAL A 175 7.02 25.84 -1.65
CA VAL A 175 8.48 25.77 -1.66
C VAL A 175 8.94 24.68 -0.68
N LEU A 176 9.74 23.73 -1.15
CA LEU A 176 10.32 22.71 -0.27
C LEU A 176 11.41 23.30 0.62
N THR A 177 11.30 23.10 1.93
CA THR A 177 12.29 23.61 2.90
C THR A 177 13.57 22.78 2.94
N GLY A 178 13.51 21.51 2.51
CA GLY A 178 14.61 20.55 2.66
C GLY A 178 14.62 19.79 3.99
N GLN A 179 13.76 20.15 4.95
CA GLN A 179 13.60 19.37 6.17
C GLN A 179 12.92 18.04 5.84
N GLU A 180 13.60 16.94 6.14
CA GLU A 180 13.14 15.58 5.86
C GLU A 180 12.68 14.84 7.14
N GLN A 181 11.68 13.98 7.00
CA GLN A 181 11.19 13.10 8.06
C GLN A 181 10.74 11.76 7.47
N ARG A 182 10.77 10.72 8.30
CA ARG A 182 10.20 9.42 7.92
C ARG A 182 8.68 9.53 7.72
N PRO A 183 8.12 9.02 6.60
CA PRO A 183 6.69 9.14 6.33
C PRO A 183 5.76 8.53 7.39
N ASP A 184 6.21 7.46 8.07
CA ASP A 184 5.44 6.81 9.13
C ASP A 184 5.38 7.64 10.42
N LEU A 185 6.23 8.64 10.59
CA LEU A 185 6.18 9.53 11.75
C LEU A 185 5.28 10.75 11.53
N VAL A 186 4.75 10.95 10.33
CA VAL A 186 3.94 12.12 9.99
C VAL A 186 2.46 11.83 10.23
N PRO A 187 1.79 12.50 11.20
CA PRO A 187 0.37 12.36 11.43
C PRO A 187 -0.46 12.77 10.20
N ARG A 188 -1.61 12.14 10.00
CA ARG A 188 -2.46 12.38 8.81
C ARG A 188 -2.85 13.86 8.64
N ALA A 189 -3.07 14.59 9.74
CA ALA A 189 -3.47 16.00 9.71
C ALA A 189 -2.37 16.95 9.17
N GLU A 190 -1.10 16.56 9.32
CA GLU A 190 0.06 17.37 8.92
C GLU A 190 0.53 17.05 7.50
N ARG A 191 -0.06 16.04 6.86
CA ARG A 191 0.27 15.64 5.48
C ARG A 191 -0.34 16.63 4.49
N CYS A 192 0.31 16.75 3.34
CA CYS A 192 -0.27 17.35 2.14
C CYS A 192 -1.60 16.65 1.82
N PRO A 193 -2.70 17.40 1.60
CA PRO A 193 -4.02 16.81 1.36
C PRO A 193 -4.14 16.17 -0.04
N ILE A 194 -3.22 16.49 -0.96
CA ILE A 194 -3.22 15.93 -2.31
C ILE A 194 -2.84 14.45 -2.26
N ASN A 195 -3.70 13.59 -2.83
CA ASN A 195 -3.50 12.13 -2.90
C ASN A 195 -3.37 11.42 -1.55
N LEU A 196 -3.85 12.03 -0.48
CA LEU A 196 -3.74 11.48 0.87
C LEU A 196 -4.31 10.06 0.99
N ASP A 197 -5.30 9.72 0.16
CA ASP A 197 -6.00 8.43 0.15
C ASP A 197 -5.50 7.45 -0.91
N GLN A 198 -4.45 7.76 -1.68
CA GLN A 198 -3.91 6.83 -2.68
C GLN A 198 -3.11 5.67 -2.09
N GLY A 199 -2.76 5.74 -0.80
CA GLY A 199 -2.05 4.67 -0.11
C GLY A 199 -0.54 4.66 -0.31
N ASP A 200 0.04 5.77 -0.78
CA ASP A 200 1.50 5.92 -0.92
C ASP A 200 2.17 6.34 0.39
N TRP A 201 1.43 6.99 1.29
CA TRP A 201 1.96 7.29 2.61
C TRP A 201 2.02 6.05 3.47
N ALA A 202 3.17 5.82 4.11
CA ALA A 202 3.25 4.84 5.18
C ALA A 202 2.23 5.15 6.28
N PRO A 203 1.55 4.14 6.84
CA PRO A 203 0.68 4.36 7.98
C PRO A 203 1.45 4.97 9.16
N CYS A 204 0.78 5.86 9.89
CA CYS A 204 1.41 6.55 11.01
C CYS A 204 1.74 5.57 12.14
N SER A 205 3.01 5.50 12.56
CA SER A 205 3.47 4.64 13.65
C SER A 205 3.18 5.25 15.03
N VAL A 206 3.10 6.57 15.11
CA VAL A 206 2.70 7.30 16.32
C VAL A 206 1.20 7.54 16.28
N VAL A 207 0.44 6.73 17.04
CA VAL A 207 -1.02 6.80 17.10
C VAL A 207 -1.50 6.93 18.54
N SER A 208 -2.63 7.59 18.73
CA SER A 208 -3.21 7.76 20.07
C SER A 208 -3.71 6.42 20.63
N ARG A 209 -3.86 6.36 21.96
CA ARG A 209 -4.50 5.23 22.64
C ARG A 209 -5.99 5.08 22.31
N SER A 210 -6.63 6.07 21.71
CA SER A 210 -8.02 5.97 21.23
C SER A 210 -8.12 5.48 19.79
N ASP A 211 -7.08 5.61 18.97
CA ASP A 211 -7.05 5.12 17.58
C ASP A 211 -6.80 3.60 17.53
N TRP A 212 -7.86 2.82 17.73
CA TRP A 212 -7.76 1.37 17.73
C TRP A 212 -7.29 0.82 16.38
N LYS A 213 -7.73 1.43 15.27
CA LYS A 213 -7.41 0.98 13.92
C LYS A 213 -5.93 1.20 13.63
N GLY A 214 -5.40 2.38 13.97
CA GLY A 214 -3.97 2.68 13.89
C GLY A 214 -3.11 1.72 14.71
N ARG A 215 -3.51 1.42 15.96
CA ARG A 215 -2.77 0.47 16.81
C ARG A 215 -2.75 -0.94 16.24
N LYS A 216 -3.90 -1.45 15.79
CA LYS A 216 -3.97 -2.78 15.16
C LYS A 216 -3.15 -2.80 13.87
N ARG A 217 -3.18 -1.73 13.08
CA ARG A 217 -2.31 -1.59 11.92
C ARG A 217 -0.84 -1.74 12.29
N ASN A 218 -0.37 -1.00 13.29
CA ASN A 218 1.03 -1.03 13.72
C ASN A 218 1.43 -2.41 14.28
N LEU A 219 0.52 -3.12 14.95
CA LEU A 219 0.74 -4.50 15.38
C LEU A 219 0.97 -5.45 14.18
N TYR A 220 0.15 -5.32 13.13
CA TYR A 220 0.29 -6.15 11.93
C TYR A 220 1.51 -5.77 11.08
N ILE A 221 1.90 -4.49 11.08
CA ILE A 221 3.16 -4.02 10.49
C ILE A 221 4.35 -4.63 11.23
N ALA A 222 4.32 -4.68 12.56
CA ALA A 222 5.39 -5.28 13.34
C ALA A 222 5.53 -6.79 13.09
N ALA A 223 4.43 -7.49 12.84
CA ALA A 223 4.43 -8.94 12.64
C ALA A 223 4.88 -9.39 11.23
N ALA A 224 4.51 -8.65 10.17
CA ALA A 224 4.73 -9.10 8.79
C ALA A 224 5.21 -7.98 7.83
N GLY A 225 5.63 -6.83 8.37
CA GLY A 225 6.13 -5.69 7.61
C GLY A 225 5.03 -4.74 7.11
N PRO A 226 5.42 -3.56 6.60
CA PRO A 226 4.49 -2.49 6.20
C PRO A 226 3.88 -2.70 4.81
N MET A 227 4.38 -3.67 4.05
CA MET A 227 3.88 -3.98 2.72
C MET A 227 2.53 -4.70 2.82
N CYS A 228 1.75 -4.64 1.74
CA CYS A 228 0.52 -5.41 1.59
C CYS A 228 0.83 -6.89 1.77
N HIS A 229 0.17 -7.53 2.71
CA HIS A 229 0.35 -8.95 3.07
C HIS A 229 -0.15 -9.90 1.98
N ALA A 230 -0.89 -9.40 0.98
CA ALA A 230 -1.29 -10.17 -0.19
C ALA A 230 -0.33 -10.03 -1.38
N CYS A 231 -0.19 -8.82 -1.93
CA CYS A 231 0.63 -8.64 -3.14
C CYS A 231 2.12 -8.44 -2.88
N GLY A 232 2.49 -7.92 -1.70
CA GLY A 232 3.86 -7.51 -1.37
C GLY A 232 4.37 -6.28 -2.13
N ASP A 233 3.57 -5.73 -3.05
CA ASP A 233 4.02 -4.74 -4.05
C ASP A 233 3.74 -3.27 -3.65
N SER A 234 2.76 -3.04 -2.77
CA SER A 234 2.32 -1.71 -2.31
C SER A 234 2.22 -1.65 -0.79
N LEU A 235 2.25 -0.46 -0.20
CA LEU A 235 2.08 -0.30 1.24
C LEU A 235 0.70 -0.75 1.69
N GLY A 236 0.67 -1.42 2.83
CA GLY A 236 -0.55 -1.86 3.47
C GLY A 236 -1.24 -0.69 4.17
N GLN A 237 -2.50 -0.44 3.82
CA GLN A 237 -3.29 0.72 4.28
C GLN A 237 -4.48 0.33 5.13
N ASP A 238 -5.11 -0.80 4.82
CA ASP A 238 -6.32 -1.24 5.49
C ASP A 238 -6.15 -2.60 6.17
N LEU A 239 -6.86 -2.77 7.28
CA LEU A 239 -6.92 -4.03 8.00
C LEU A 239 -8.00 -4.88 7.34
N HIS A 240 -7.58 -5.97 6.72
CA HIS A 240 -8.49 -6.96 6.19
C HIS A 240 -8.86 -7.96 7.29
N TYR A 241 -10.13 -8.33 7.34
CA TYR A 241 -10.66 -9.26 8.32
C TYR A 241 -11.61 -10.25 7.65
N ASP A 242 -11.66 -11.44 8.21
CA ASP A 242 -12.63 -12.46 7.84
C ASP A 242 -13.98 -12.09 8.46
N ARG A 243 -15.02 -11.95 7.63
CA ARG A 243 -16.34 -11.45 8.09
C ARG A 243 -17.10 -12.46 8.94
N TYR A 244 -16.75 -13.74 8.87
CA TYR A 244 -17.40 -14.80 9.61
C TYR A 244 -16.83 -14.92 11.03
N THR A 245 -15.50 -14.89 11.15
CA THR A 245 -14.79 -15.00 12.44
C THR A 245 -14.53 -13.65 13.10
N GLU A 246 -14.72 -12.55 12.36
CA GLU A 246 -14.34 -11.19 12.74
C GLU A 246 -12.85 -11.01 13.05
N LEU A 247 -12.00 -11.97 12.65
CA LEU A 247 -10.57 -11.91 12.91
C LEU A 247 -9.86 -11.15 11.78
N ILE A 248 -8.98 -10.25 12.17
CA ILE A 248 -8.07 -9.56 11.26
C ILE A 248 -7.09 -10.60 10.70
N THR A 249 -7.07 -10.70 9.38
CA THR A 249 -6.23 -11.65 8.64
C THR A 249 -4.95 -10.98 8.15
N GLY A 250 -4.94 -9.67 7.90
CA GLY A 250 -3.72 -8.98 7.51
C GLY A 250 -3.89 -7.51 7.20
N LEU A 251 -2.80 -6.92 6.70
CA LEU A 251 -2.73 -5.56 6.22
C LEU A 251 -2.70 -5.54 4.69
N LEU A 252 -3.65 -4.87 4.04
CA LEU A 252 -3.76 -4.83 2.58
C LEU A 252 -3.62 -3.40 2.04
N CYS A 253 -3.06 -3.27 0.84
CA CYS A 253 -3.14 -2.00 0.09
C CYS A 253 -4.58 -1.74 -0.39
N ASN A 254 -4.89 -0.50 -0.78
CA ASN A 254 -6.23 -0.09 -1.21
C ASN A 254 -6.80 -0.96 -2.35
N GLU A 255 -5.94 -1.39 -3.28
CA GLU A 255 -6.33 -2.25 -4.40
C GLU A 255 -6.73 -3.65 -3.91
N CYS A 256 -5.85 -4.27 -3.11
CA CYS A 256 -6.11 -5.60 -2.58
C CYS A 256 -7.31 -5.58 -1.62
N SER A 257 -7.42 -4.59 -0.72
CA SER A 257 -8.53 -4.52 0.23
C SER A 257 -9.91 -4.46 -0.44
N SER A 258 -9.98 -3.88 -1.64
CA SER A 258 -11.23 -3.74 -2.39
C SER A 258 -11.67 -5.04 -3.07
N HIS A 259 -10.72 -5.86 -3.51
CA HIS A 259 -11.00 -6.99 -4.42
C HIS A 259 -10.53 -8.36 -3.94
N ILE A 260 -9.78 -8.45 -2.83
CA ILE A 260 -9.17 -9.71 -2.35
C ILE A 260 -10.20 -10.83 -2.21
N ASN A 261 -11.38 -10.51 -1.66
CA ASN A 261 -12.46 -11.46 -1.39
C ASN A 261 -13.18 -11.94 -2.66
N GLU A 262 -12.88 -11.36 -3.82
CA GLU A 262 -13.42 -11.76 -5.12
C GLU A 262 -12.56 -12.82 -5.82
N CYS A 263 -11.40 -13.18 -5.24
CA CYS A 263 -10.57 -14.23 -5.79
C CYS A 263 -11.38 -15.55 -5.89
N PRO A 264 -11.53 -16.14 -7.09
CA PRO A 264 -12.24 -17.40 -7.24
C PRO A 264 -11.30 -18.61 -7.16
N HIS A 265 -9.99 -18.39 -7.20
CA HIS A 265 -8.99 -19.46 -7.25
C HIS A 265 -8.88 -20.17 -5.89
N PRO A 266 -8.80 -21.52 -5.89
CA PRO A 266 -8.59 -22.27 -4.67
C PRO A 266 -7.16 -22.11 -4.14
N ALA A 267 -6.15 -21.98 -5.01
CA ALA A 267 -4.74 -21.77 -4.66
C ALA A 267 -3.95 -21.25 -5.88
N GLY A 268 -2.67 -20.91 -5.69
CA GLY A 268 -1.72 -20.69 -6.79
C GLY A 268 -1.74 -19.27 -7.37
N CYS A 269 -2.46 -18.36 -6.72
CA CYS A 269 -2.40 -16.93 -7.02
C CYS A 269 -2.30 -16.14 -5.72
N TYR A 270 -1.66 -14.96 -5.77
CA TYR A 270 -1.34 -14.19 -4.57
C TYR A 270 -2.56 -13.86 -3.69
N GLN A 271 -3.74 -13.70 -4.30
CA GLN A 271 -4.97 -13.45 -3.54
C GLN A 271 -5.46 -14.72 -2.84
N ALA A 272 -5.46 -15.86 -3.53
CA ALA A 272 -5.85 -17.14 -2.94
C ALA A 272 -4.88 -17.56 -1.84
N ASP A 273 -3.57 -17.42 -2.09
CA ASP A 273 -2.53 -17.78 -1.14
C ASP A 273 -2.66 -16.95 0.15
N TYR A 274 -2.92 -15.64 0.01
CA TYR A 274 -3.22 -14.77 1.15
C TYR A 274 -4.50 -15.18 1.90
N LEU A 275 -5.60 -15.44 1.19
CA LEU A 275 -6.86 -15.83 1.83
C LEU A 275 -6.75 -17.17 2.55
N ASN A 276 -5.92 -18.08 2.05
CA ASN A 276 -5.74 -19.41 2.62
C ASN A 276 -4.74 -19.42 3.79
N ALA A 277 -3.70 -18.60 3.71
CA ALA A 277 -2.63 -18.54 4.71
C ALA A 277 -2.15 -17.08 4.91
N PRO A 278 -2.93 -16.24 5.59
CA PRO A 278 -2.55 -14.86 5.81
C PRO A 278 -1.28 -14.76 6.69
N PRO A 279 -0.26 -13.96 6.32
CA PRO A 279 1.02 -13.89 7.04
C PRO A 279 0.89 -13.58 8.53
N ALA A 280 -0.12 -12.79 8.92
CA ALA A 280 -0.34 -12.34 10.29
C ALA A 280 -1.57 -12.98 10.95
N ALA A 281 -2.08 -14.10 10.40
CA ALA A 281 -3.26 -14.79 10.95
C ALA A 281 -3.08 -15.27 12.39
N HIS A 282 -1.84 -15.56 12.79
CA HIS A 282 -1.50 -16.05 14.13
C HIS A 282 -1.78 -15.03 15.24
N LEU A 283 -1.89 -13.73 14.93
CA LEU A 283 -2.21 -12.69 15.90
C LEU A 283 -3.64 -12.82 16.46
N LYS A 284 -4.57 -13.38 15.67
CA LYS A 284 -5.97 -13.65 16.07
C LYS A 284 -6.67 -12.44 16.68
N GLU A 285 -6.34 -11.25 16.19
CA GLU A 285 -6.94 -10.02 16.69
C GLU A 285 -8.32 -9.81 16.09
N ARG A 286 -9.28 -9.39 16.92
CA ARG A 286 -10.62 -9.08 16.43
C ARG A 286 -10.65 -7.72 15.73
N TYR A 287 -11.30 -7.68 14.58
CA TYR A 287 -11.66 -6.44 13.94
C TYR A 287 -12.83 -5.83 14.71
N TYR A 288 -12.63 -4.62 15.20
CA TYR A 288 -13.70 -3.94 15.91
C TYR A 288 -14.71 -3.39 14.91
N VAL A 289 -15.84 -4.10 14.76
CA VAL A 289 -17.00 -3.64 13.96
C VAL A 289 -17.85 -2.61 14.76
N GLY A 290 -17.48 -2.32 16.01
CA GLY A 290 -18.30 -1.55 16.94
C GLY A 290 -18.34 -0.04 16.68
N GLY A 291 -19.43 0.41 16.07
CA GLY A 291 -20.05 1.66 16.48
C GLY A 291 -19.78 2.86 15.58
N ASN A 292 -20.38 2.86 14.39
CA ASN A 292 -21.01 4.10 13.98
C ASN A 292 -22.01 4.49 15.09
N ARG A 293 -22.14 5.77 15.44
CA ARG A 293 -22.98 6.22 16.56
C ARG A 293 -24.45 5.72 16.45
N ASP A 294 -24.85 5.36 15.24
CA ASP A 294 -26.15 4.80 14.88
C ASP A 294 -26.34 3.31 15.23
N ASP A 295 -25.27 2.49 15.30
CA ASP A 295 -25.41 1.05 15.57
C ASP A 295 -25.71 0.75 17.04
N ARG A 296 -25.29 1.64 17.96
CA ARG A 296 -25.67 1.54 19.38
C ARG A 296 -27.18 1.63 19.60
N LYS A 297 -27.94 2.27 18.68
CA LYS A 297 -29.41 2.35 18.80
C LYS A 297 -30.09 1.01 18.53
N ARG A 298 -29.51 0.10 17.73
CA ARG A 298 -30.09 -1.24 17.51
C ARG A 298 -29.96 -2.15 18.72
N ALA A 299 -28.87 -2.01 19.49
CA ALA A 299 -28.62 -2.85 20.66
C ALA A 299 -29.58 -2.58 21.83
N VAL A 300 -30.25 -1.43 21.87
CA VAL A 300 -31.22 -1.07 22.94
C VAL A 300 -32.65 -1.49 22.59
N GLY A 301 -32.91 -1.95 21.35
CA GLY A 301 -34.25 -2.25 20.85
C GLY A 301 -34.59 -3.73 20.66
N SER A 302 -33.68 -4.66 20.97
CA SER A 302 -34.03 -6.09 20.97
C SER A 302 -34.60 -6.47 22.34
N PRO A 303 -35.89 -6.83 22.45
CA PRO A 303 -36.39 -7.43 23.68
C PRO A 303 -35.63 -8.75 23.91
N ALA A 304 -35.18 -8.94 25.15
CA ALA A 304 -34.69 -10.23 25.60
C ALA A 304 -35.80 -11.28 25.39
N ALA A 305 -35.36 -12.49 25.02
CA ALA A 305 -36.21 -13.67 24.86
C ALA A 305 -37.12 -13.92 26.05
#